data_AF-A0A2S7Z078-F1
#
_entry.id   AF-A0A2S7Z078-F1
#
_cell.length_a   1.000
_cell.length_b   1.000
_cell.length_c   1.000
_cell.angle_alpha   90.00
_cell.angle_beta   90.00
_cell.angle_gamma   90.00
#
_symmetry.space_group_name_H-M   'P 1'
#
loop_
_entity.id
_entity.type
_entity.pdbx_description
1 polymer ?
#
loop_
_entity_poly.entity_id
_entity_poly.type
_entity_poly.pdbx_seq_one_letter_code
_entity_poly.pdbx_strand_id
1 'polypeptide(L)'
;MLVRCINCGFSCQKYGKTKAGSQRWHCKQCNITFTQTIDNTTKCFHRFLNWLFSKETQQDMPGQGRTFRRQIADFWQIWPMPPKIE
;
A
#
# COMPACT_ATOMS: atom_id res chain seq x y z
N MET A 1 -11.39 -4.49 -13.34
CA MET A 1 -10.91 -3.83 -12.10
C MET A 1 -11.77 -2.61 -11.85
N LEU A 2 -12.54 -2.61 -10.76
CA LEU A 2 -13.45 -1.52 -10.43
C LEU A 2 -12.72 -0.53 -9.51
N VAL A 3 -12.43 0.67 -10.00
CA VAL A 3 -11.82 1.72 -9.18
C VAL A 3 -12.89 2.35 -8.33
N ARG A 4 -12.66 2.39 -7.02
CA ARG A 4 -13.58 2.96 -6.04
C ARG A 4 -13.11 4.36 -5.63
N CYS A 5 -14.07 5.23 -5.36
CA CYS A 5 -13.79 6.56 -4.85
C CYS A 5 -13.17 6.47 -3.46
N ILE A 6 -12.10 7.24 -3.23
CA ILE A 6 -11.41 7.31 -1.94
C ILE A 6 -12.33 7.88 -0.84
N ASN A 7 -13.29 8.74 -1.22
CA ASN A 7 -14.18 9.40 -0.28
C ASN A 7 -15.47 8.62 -0.02
N CYS A 8 -16.13 8.10 -1.06
CA CYS A 8 -17.46 7.47 -0.93
C CYS A 8 -17.52 5.98 -1.30
N GLY A 9 -16.41 5.37 -1.74
CA GLY A 9 -16.37 3.94 -2.09
C GLY A 9 -17.13 3.53 -3.36
N PHE A 10 -17.94 4.41 -3.96
CA PHE A 10 -18.67 4.13 -5.20
C PHE A 10 -17.74 3.96 -6.41
N SER A 11 -18.25 3.29 -7.45
CA SER A 11 -17.51 3.07 -8.69
C SER A 11 -17.16 4.39 -9.37
N CYS A 12 -15.92 4.48 -9.84
CA CYS A 12 -15.41 5.62 -10.59
C CYS A 12 -15.33 5.27 -12.08
N GLN A 13 -15.52 6.29 -12.92
CA GLN A 13 -15.41 6.18 -14.37
C GLN A 13 -14.04 6.69 -14.85
N LYS A 14 -13.57 6.19 -16.00
CA LYS A 14 -12.35 6.69 -16.64
C LYS A 14 -12.54 8.14 -17.05
N TYR A 15 -11.54 8.98 -16.80
CA TYR A 15 -11.57 10.42 -17.07
C TYR A 15 -10.27 10.89 -17.73
N GLY A 16 -9.93 10.29 -18.87
CA GLY A 16 -8.71 10.58 -19.62
C GLY A 16 -7.42 10.13 -18.91
N LYS A 17 -6.29 10.63 -19.40
CA LYS A 17 -4.94 10.33 -18.86
C LYS A 17 -4.24 11.62 -18.46
N THR A 18 -3.30 11.52 -17.54
CA THR A 18 -2.36 12.62 -17.23
C THR A 18 -1.31 12.75 -18.34
N LYS A 19 -0.54 13.85 -18.35
CA LYS A 19 0.58 14.04 -19.29
C LYS A 19 1.61 12.91 -19.21
N ALA A 20 1.80 12.30 -18.03
CA ALA A 20 2.66 11.15 -17.80
C ALA A 20 2.02 9.80 -18.21
N GLY A 21 0.81 9.80 -18.79
CA GLY A 21 0.11 8.61 -19.27
C GLY A 21 -0.71 7.85 -18.22
N SER A 22 -0.66 8.24 -16.95
CA SER A 22 -1.43 7.59 -15.88
C SER A 22 -2.93 7.82 -16.05
N GLN A 23 -3.73 6.75 -15.89
CA GLN A 23 -5.19 6.81 -15.97
C GLN A 23 -5.78 7.64 -14.83
N ARG A 24 -6.62 8.60 -15.19
CA ARG A 24 -7.39 9.43 -14.24
C ARG A 24 -8.81 8.90 -14.12
N TRP A 25 -9.37 8.99 -12.92
CA TRP A 25 -10.68 8.47 -12.55
C TRP A 25 -11.52 9.60 -11.96
N HIS A 26 -12.80 9.66 -12.33
CA HIS A 26 -13.76 10.63 -11.83
C HIS A 26 -14.86 9.92 -11.07
N CYS A 27 -15.18 10.43 -9.88
CA CYS A 27 -16.34 10.01 -9.11
C CYS A 27 -17.49 10.99 -9.34
N LYS A 28 -18.61 10.52 -9.89
CA LYS A 28 -19.81 11.36 -10.09
C LYS A 28 -20.43 11.83 -8.79
N GLN A 29 -20.37 11.03 -7.73
CA GLN A 29 -21.02 11.32 -6.45
C GLN A 29 -20.29 12.42 -5.67
N CYS A 30 -18.96 12.33 -5.59
CA CYS A 30 -18.15 13.31 -4.86
C CYS A 30 -17.63 14.44 -5.76
N ASN A 31 -17.85 14.36 -7.07
CA ASN A 31 -17.28 15.24 -8.09
C ASN A 31 -15.75 15.41 -7.99
N ILE A 32 -15.05 14.40 -7.50
CA ILE A 32 -13.59 14.42 -7.38
C ILE A 32 -12.94 13.65 -8.53
N THR A 33 -11.73 14.07 -8.85
CA THR A 33 -10.92 13.45 -9.88
C THR A 33 -9.55 13.09 -9.32
N PHE A 34 -9.12 11.85 -9.50
CA PHE A 34 -7.87 11.35 -8.93
C PHE A 34 -7.20 10.34 -9.87
N THR A 35 -5.93 10.06 -9.61
CA THR A 35 -5.21 8.95 -10.25
C THR A 35 -5.10 7.81 -9.28
N GLN A 36 -5.39 6.58 -9.71
CA GLN A 36 -5.15 5.42 -8.87
C GLN A 36 -3.68 5.03 -8.99
N THR A 37 -2.93 5.18 -7.90
CA THR A 37 -1.61 4.57 -7.76
C THR A 37 -1.78 3.15 -7.27
N ILE A 38 -1.08 2.20 -7.90
CA ILE A 38 -0.95 0.85 -7.34
C ILE A 38 0.01 0.98 -6.17
N ASP A 39 -0.54 1.04 -4.96
CA ASP A 39 0.25 0.99 -3.76
C ASP A 39 0.40 -0.47 -3.29
N ASN A 40 1.65 -0.90 -3.11
CA ASN A 40 1.98 -2.22 -2.57
C ASN A 40 2.38 -2.17 -1.10
N THR A 41 2.32 -0.99 -0.46
CA THR A 41 2.76 -0.78 0.92
C THR A 41 2.02 -1.71 1.88
N THR A 42 0.69 -1.83 1.78
CA THR A 42 -0.10 -2.77 2.62
C THR A 42 0.35 -4.22 2.46
N LYS A 43 0.65 -4.65 1.23
CA LYS A 43 1.14 -6.02 0.98
C LYS A 43 2.53 -6.25 1.59
N CYS A 44 3.41 -5.26 1.45
CA CYS A 44 4.75 -5.31 2.04
C CYS A 44 4.66 -5.31 3.57
N PHE A 45 3.73 -4.55 4.16
CA PHE A 45 3.51 -4.51 5.60
C PHE A 45 3.02 -5.85 6.15
N HIS A 46 2.04 -6.49 5.51
CA HIS A 46 1.63 -7.84 5.92
C HIS A 46 2.76 -8.86 5.80
N ARG A 47 3.57 -8.78 4.74
CA ARG A 47 4.77 -9.63 4.60
C ARG A 47 5.78 -9.38 5.73
N PHE A 48 5.98 -8.11 6.10
CA PHE A 48 6.85 -7.73 7.22
C PHE A 48 6.35 -8.32 8.53
N LEU A 49 5.06 -8.16 8.87
CA LEU A 49 4.49 -8.72 10.10
C LEU A 49 4.59 -10.24 10.14
N ASN A 50 4.27 -10.92 9.03
CA ASN A 50 4.37 -12.38 8.95
C ASN A 50 5.80 -12.85 9.19
N TRP A 51 6.80 -12.15 8.65
CA TRP A 51 8.21 -12.45 8.91
C TRP A 51 8.61 -12.11 10.36
N LEU A 52 8.19 -10.96 10.88
CA LEU A 52 8.55 -10.49 12.23
C LEU A 52 8.09 -11.46 13.32
N PHE A 53 6.94 -12.10 13.12
CA PHE A 53 6.38 -13.09 14.05
C PHE A 53 6.70 -14.54 13.68
N SER A 54 7.44 -14.79 12.58
CA SER A 54 7.89 -16.13 12.22
C SER A 54 9.24 -16.46 12.86
N LYS A 55 9.73 -17.68 12.60
CA LYS A 55 11.09 -18.12 12.96
C LYS A 55 12.08 -17.93 11.81
N GLU A 56 11.62 -17.36 10.68
CA GLU A 56 12.43 -17.23 9.47
C GLU A 56 13.43 -16.09 9.62
N THR A 57 14.65 -16.32 9.18
CA THR A 57 15.67 -15.27 9.13
C THR A 57 15.55 -14.49 7.83
N GLN A 58 16.22 -13.33 7.75
CA GLN A 58 16.29 -12.59 6.47
C GLN A 58 17.06 -13.35 5.39
N GLN A 59 17.93 -14.31 5.75
CA GLN A 59 18.68 -15.11 4.79
C GLN A 59 17.80 -16.18 4.12
N ASP A 60 16.78 -16.66 4.85
CA ASP A 60 15.80 -17.62 4.33
C ASP A 60 14.88 -16.99 3.27
N MET A 61 14.87 -15.66 3.16
CA MET A 61 14.09 -14.95 2.16
C MET A 61 14.69 -15.11 0.75
N PRO A 62 13.84 -15.22 -0.29
CA PRO A 62 14.29 -15.29 -1.69
C PRO A 62 15.28 -14.17 -2.04
N GLY A 63 16.39 -14.55 -2.67
CA GLY A 63 17.46 -13.60 -3.00
C GLY A 63 18.20 -13.07 -1.77
N GLN A 64 18.34 -13.90 -0.72
CA GLN A 64 19.11 -13.59 0.50
C GLN A 64 18.61 -12.32 1.21
N GLY A 65 17.31 -12.04 1.07
CA GLY A 65 16.64 -10.93 1.72
C GLY A 65 16.99 -9.53 1.22
N ARG A 66 17.74 -9.33 0.13
CA ARG A 66 18.08 -7.97 -0.35
C ARG A 66 16.84 -7.13 -0.66
N THR A 67 15.93 -7.70 -1.45
CA THR A 67 14.66 -7.03 -1.80
C THR A 67 13.78 -6.85 -0.57
N PHE A 68 13.76 -7.85 0.32
CA PHE A 68 12.99 -7.81 1.56
C PHE A 68 13.47 -6.69 2.48
N ARG A 69 14.78 -6.56 2.73
CA ARG A 69 15.39 -5.46 3.51
C ARG A 69 14.96 -4.10 3.00
N ARG A 70 14.97 -3.89 1.68
CA ARG A 70 14.52 -2.62 1.08
C ARG A 70 13.03 -2.36 1.31
N GLN A 71 12.18 -3.40 1.25
CA GLN A 71 10.74 -3.27 1.43
C GLN A 71 10.33 -2.99 2.88
N ILE A 72 11.10 -3.47 3.86
CA ILE A 72 10.75 -3.32 5.28
C ILE A 72 11.44 -2.13 5.96
N ALA A 73 12.42 -1.50 5.29
CA ALA A 73 13.22 -0.42 5.86
C ALA A 73 12.35 0.70 6.46
N ASP A 74 11.28 1.09 5.75
CA ASP A 74 10.37 2.14 6.19
C ASP A 74 9.51 1.71 7.38
N PHE A 75 9.22 0.42 7.54
CA PHE A 75 8.40 -0.09 8.64
C PHE A 75 9.15 -0.14 9.98
N TRP A 76 10.48 -0.21 9.97
CA TRP A 76 11.28 -0.12 11.19
C TRP A 76 11.18 1.25 11.88
N GLN A 77 10.79 2.29 11.14
CA GLN A 77 10.55 3.63 11.70
C GLN A 77 9.21 3.72 12.44
N ILE A 78 8.35 2.70 12.33
CA ILE A 78 7.06 2.66 13.03
C ILE A 78 7.33 2.28 14.48
N TRP A 79 7.23 3.26 15.38
CA TRP A 79 7.24 3.05 16.81
C TRP A 79 5.80 3.10 17.36
N PRO A 80 5.12 1.94 17.50
CA PRO A 80 3.80 1.94 18.11
C PRO A 80 3.94 2.36 19.58
N MET A 81 3.15 3.35 19.99
CA MET A 81 3.07 3.70 21.40
C MET A 81 2.49 2.49 22.15
N PRO A 82 3.12 2.03 23.24
CA PRO A 82 2.62 0.90 23.99
C PRO A 82 1.20 1.21 24.50
N PRO A 83 0.29 0.22 24.52
CA PRO A 83 -1.05 0.44 25.04
C PRO A 83 -0.98 0.86 26.50
N LYS A 84 -1.80 1.84 26.89
CA LYS A 84 -1.94 2.23 28.29
C LYS A 84 -2.61 1.07 29.04
N ILE A 85 -1.92 0.54 30.03
CA ILE A 85 -2.46 -0.47 30.94
C ILE A 85 -3.21 0.31 32.03
N GLU A 86 -4.53 0.12 32.12
CA GLU A 86 -5.39 0.66 33.18
C GLU A 86 -5.52 -0.32 34.34
#